data_AF-A0A849TDQ3-F1
#
_entry.id   AF-A0A849TDQ3-F1
#
_cell.length_a   1.000
_cell.length_b   1.000
_cell.length_c   1.000
_cell.angle_alpha   90.00
_cell.angle_beta   90.00
_cell.angle_gamma   90.00
#
_symmetry.space_group_name_H-M   'P 1'
#
loop_
_entity.id
_entity.type
_entity.pdbx_description
1 polymer ?
#
loop_
_entity_poly.entity_id
_entity_poly.type
_entity_poly.pdbx_seq_one_letter_code
_entity_poly.pdbx_strand_id
1 'polypeptide(L)'
;MKVMQKKLKPTAYELKLEKLRAEINKQDQSLLLVLKKRYLIVKKIANLKAAHKLSILQKTRWKTIIENRVMLGNKMGLDSAFTKKLMKLIHNESIRLQLTVKNKKQRKS
;
A
#
# COMPACT_ATOMS: atom_id res chain seq x y z
N MET A 1 -50.92 1.23 13.26
CA MET A 1 -50.45 2.23 12.29
C MET A 1 -48.93 2.28 12.30
N LYS A 2 -48.25 1.79 11.25
CA LYS A 2 -46.80 1.97 11.08
C LYS A 2 -46.57 3.40 10.58
N VAL A 3 -46.02 4.25 11.44
CA VAL A 3 -45.57 5.58 11.04
C VAL A 3 -44.42 5.37 10.04
N MET A 4 -44.70 5.54 8.75
CA MET A 4 -43.67 5.58 7.73
C MET A 4 -42.83 6.82 8.02
N GLN A 5 -41.63 6.63 8.58
CA GLN A 5 -40.64 7.70 8.67
C GLN A 5 -40.37 8.19 7.24
N LYS A 6 -40.88 9.39 6.93
CA LYS A 6 -40.66 10.09 5.67
C LYS A 6 -39.15 10.36 5.59
N LYS A 7 -38.40 9.57 4.80
CA LYS A 7 -36.98 9.81 4.57
C LYS A 7 -36.84 11.23 4.01
N LEU A 8 -36.27 12.13 4.81
CA LEU A 8 -35.93 13.49 4.39
C LEU A 8 -35.00 13.41 3.17
N LYS A 9 -35.27 14.22 2.15
CA LYS A 9 -34.39 14.31 0.97
C LYS A 9 -33.03 14.87 1.41
N PRO A 10 -31.91 14.31 0.91
CA PRO A 10 -30.59 14.81 1.27
C PRO A 10 -30.44 16.28 0.87
N THR A 11 -29.80 17.05 1.74
CA THR A 11 -29.38 18.42 1.47
C THR A 11 -28.33 18.48 0.36
N ALA A 12 -28.17 19.64 -0.29
CA ALA A 12 -27.13 19.84 -1.29
C ALA A 12 -25.71 19.62 -0.73
N TYR A 13 -25.50 19.94 0.56
CA TYR A 13 -24.25 19.70 1.26
C TYR A 13 -23.95 18.19 1.41
N GLU A 14 -24.93 17.39 1.84
CA GLU A 14 -24.79 15.93 1.96
C GLU A 14 -24.49 15.29 0.60
N LEU A 15 -25.15 15.73 -0.48
CA LEU A 15 -24.87 15.24 -1.83
C LEU A 15 -23.45 15.58 -2.29
N LYS A 16 -22.91 16.75 -1.95
CA LYS A 16 -21.52 17.13 -2.28
C LYS A 16 -20.52 16.28 -1.50
N LEU A 17 -20.78 16.03 -0.21
CA LEU A 17 -19.93 15.19 0.63
C LEU A 17 -19.88 13.75 0.11
N GLU A 18 -21.02 13.18 -0.29
CA GLU A 18 -21.08 11.83 -0.86
C GLU A 18 -20.32 11.72 -2.19
N LYS A 19 -20.35 12.76 -3.04
CA LYS A 19 -19.54 12.81 -4.26
C LYS A 19 -18.04 12.76 -3.95
N LEU A 20 -17.57 13.57 -2.99
CA LEU A 20 -16.15 13.58 -2.59
C LEU A 20 -15.72 12.23 -2.00
N ARG A 21 -16.58 11.58 -1.21
CA ARG A 21 -16.33 10.23 -0.69
C ARG A 21 -16.23 9.19 -1.80
N ALA A 22 -17.10 9.29 -2.81
CA ALA A 22 -17.04 8.41 -3.97
C ALA A 22 -15.72 8.60 -4.76
N GLU A 23 -15.22 9.84 -4.87
CA GLU A 23 -13.90 10.11 -5.45
C GLU A 23 -12.77 9.47 -4.65
N ILE A 24 -12.78 9.59 -3.31
CA ILE A 24 -11.81 8.91 -2.42
C ILE A 24 -11.87 7.39 -2.63
N ASN A 25 -13.06 6.80 -2.62
CA ASN A 25 -13.24 5.35 -2.82
C ASN A 25 -12.60 4.87 -4.13
N LYS A 26 -12.71 5.65 -5.21
CA LYS A 26 -12.09 5.35 -6.50
C LYS A 26 -10.55 5.41 -6.42
N GLN A 27 -10.00 6.38 -5.69
CA GLN A 27 -8.55 6.48 -5.48
C GLN A 27 -8.03 5.33 -4.62
N ASP A 28 -8.77 4.93 -3.58
CA ASP A 28 -8.41 3.81 -2.71
C ASP A 28 -8.39 2.47 -3.46
N GLN A 29 -9.38 2.23 -4.32
CA GLN A 29 -9.36 1.07 -5.21
C GLN A 29 -8.11 1.07 -6.12
N SER A 30 -7.79 2.22 -6.69
CA SER A 30 -6.61 2.39 -7.55
C SER A 30 -5.31 2.15 -6.77
N LEU A 31 -5.22 2.65 -5.54
CA LEU A 31 -4.10 2.43 -4.63
C LEU A 31 -3.91 0.94 -4.33
N LEU A 32 -4.98 0.21 -4.01
CA LEU A 32 -4.93 -1.24 -3.76
C LEU A 32 -4.47 -2.02 -5.00
N LEU A 33 -4.89 -1.62 -6.19
CA LEU A 33 -4.42 -2.22 -7.44
C LEU A 33 -2.92 -1.99 -7.67
N VAL A 34 -2.40 -0.80 -7.37
CA VAL A 34 -0.96 -0.50 -7.43
C VAL A 34 -0.19 -1.35 -6.42
N LEU A 35 -0.69 -1.45 -5.18
CA LEU A 35 -0.08 -2.28 -4.15
C LEU A 35 -0.08 -3.76 -4.52
N LYS A 36 -1.16 -4.29 -5.14
CA LYS A 36 -1.22 -5.65 -5.68
C LYS A 36 -0.15 -5.89 -6.75
N LYS A 37 -0.01 -4.98 -7.72
CA LYS A 37 1.04 -5.05 -8.75
C LYS A 37 2.43 -5.09 -8.11
N ARG A 38 2.68 -4.20 -7.14
CA ARG A 38 3.93 -4.17 -6.37
C ARG A 38 4.18 -5.47 -5.60
N TYR A 39 3.15 -6.04 -4.97
CA TYR A 39 3.23 -7.30 -4.23
C TYR A 39 3.67 -8.47 -5.12
N LEU A 40 3.12 -8.56 -6.33
CA LEU A 40 3.51 -9.60 -7.30
C LEU A 40 4.99 -9.47 -7.70
N ILE A 41 5.50 -8.24 -7.87
CA ILE A 41 6.92 -7.99 -8.13
C ILE A 41 7.78 -8.44 -6.95
N VAL A 42 7.38 -8.12 -5.70
CA VAL A 42 8.10 -8.59 -4.51
C VAL A 42 8.14 -10.12 -4.44
N LYS A 43 7.06 -10.82 -4.82
CA LYS A 43 7.05 -12.29 -4.89
C LYS A 43 8.06 -12.82 -5.91
N LYS A 44 8.21 -12.18 -7.08
CA LYS A 44 9.24 -12.51 -8.06
C LYS A 44 10.65 -12.31 -7.49
N ILE A 45 10.90 -11.17 -6.83
CA ILE A 45 12.18 -10.88 -6.15
C ILE A 45 12.47 -11.93 -5.08
N ALA A 46 11.47 -12.31 -4.27
CA ALA A 46 11.61 -13.31 -3.24
C ALA A 46 12.04 -14.67 -3.81
N ASN A 47 11.40 -15.11 -4.89
CA ASN A 47 11.71 -16.37 -5.56
C ASN A 47 13.14 -16.38 -6.13
N LEU A 48 13.54 -15.28 -6.77
CA LEU A 48 14.88 -15.09 -7.32
C LEU A 48 15.93 -15.16 -6.20
N LYS A 49 15.77 -14.34 -5.16
CA LYS A 49 16.70 -14.34 -4.02
C LYS A 49 16.81 -15.71 -3.35
N ALA A 50 15.69 -16.40 -3.16
CA ALA A 50 15.69 -17.73 -2.58
C ALA A 50 16.40 -18.77 -3.47
N ALA A 51 16.23 -18.70 -4.80
CA ALA A 51 16.91 -19.60 -5.73
C ALA A 51 18.43 -19.41 -5.74
N HIS A 52 18.90 -18.16 -5.60
CA HIS A 52 20.32 -17.81 -5.63
C HIS A 52 20.92 -17.59 -4.23
N LYS A 53 20.23 -17.98 -3.15
CA LYS A 53 20.67 -17.81 -1.75
C LYS A 53 21.07 -16.36 -1.39
N LEU A 54 20.46 -15.36 -2.02
CA LEU A 54 20.74 -13.94 -1.79
C LEU A 54 20.08 -13.43 -0.50
N SER A 55 20.68 -12.41 0.13
CA SER A 55 20.13 -11.78 1.33
C SER A 55 18.82 -11.03 1.05
N ILE A 56 17.86 -11.19 1.96
CA ILE A 56 16.57 -10.47 1.94
C ILE A 56 16.77 -9.00 2.31
N LEU A 57 17.54 -8.73 3.36
CA LEU A 57 17.74 -7.37 3.89
C LEU A 57 18.90 -6.68 3.18
N GLN A 58 18.61 -5.54 2.55
CA GLN A 58 19.58 -4.69 1.85
C GLN A 58 19.45 -3.25 2.33
N LYS A 59 20.08 -2.92 3.47
CA LYS A 59 19.92 -1.65 4.18
C LYS A 59 20.26 -0.43 3.31
N THR A 60 21.35 -0.50 2.53
CA THR A 60 21.78 0.57 1.62
C THR A 60 20.72 0.89 0.56
N ARG A 61 20.19 -0.14 -0.09
CA ARG A 61 19.11 0.02 -1.09
C ARG A 61 17.87 0.66 -0.47
N TRP A 62 17.50 0.24 0.75
CA TRP A 62 16.37 0.80 1.46
C TRP A 62 16.57 2.29 1.77
N LYS A 63 17.76 2.69 2.26
CA LYS A 63 18.12 4.08 2.55
C LYS A 63 17.88 4.98 1.32
N THR A 64 18.39 4.58 0.15
CA THR A 64 18.19 5.33 -1.10
C THR A 64 16.71 5.43 -1.50
N ILE A 65 15.93 4.35 -1.35
CA ILE A 65 14.50 4.37 -1.68
C ILE A 65 13.75 5.33 -0.77
N ILE A 66 13.94 5.23 0.55
CA ILE A 66 13.13 6.01 1.49
C ILE A 66 13.42 7.50 1.36
N GLU A 67 14.69 7.88 1.18
CA GLU A 67 15.08 9.28 0.95
C GLU A 67 14.43 9.84 -0.31
N ASN A 68 14.54 9.13 -1.43
CA ASN A 68 13.95 9.57 -2.70
C ASN A 68 12.41 9.64 -2.64
N ARG A 69 11.74 8.69 -1.97
CA ARG A 69 10.28 8.66 -1.89
C ARG A 69 9.71 9.73 -0.96
N VAL A 70 10.42 10.04 0.14
CA VAL A 70 10.05 11.17 1.01
C VAL A 70 10.19 12.49 0.25
N MET A 71 11.29 12.69 -0.48
CA MET A 71 11.49 13.88 -1.31
C MET A 71 10.40 14.02 -2.37
N LEU A 72 10.06 12.93 -3.08
CA LEU A 72 8.99 12.95 -4.07
C LEU A 72 7.62 13.25 -3.46
N GLY A 73 7.28 12.59 -2.35
CA GLY A 73 6.03 12.83 -1.64
C GLY A 73 5.88 14.30 -1.22
N ASN A 74 6.96 14.88 -0.68
CA ASN A 74 6.98 16.30 -0.32
C ASN A 74 6.74 17.22 -1.53
N LYS A 75 7.39 16.96 -2.68
CA LYS A 75 7.13 17.70 -3.92
C LYS A 75 5.69 17.58 -4.44
N MET A 76 5.00 16.51 -4.07
CA MET A 76 3.58 16.28 -4.41
C MET A 76 2.62 16.86 -3.35
N GLY A 77 3.12 17.60 -2.35
CA GLY A 77 2.31 18.18 -1.28
C GLY A 77 1.97 17.21 -0.14
N LEU A 78 2.59 16.03 -0.07
CA LEU A 78 2.42 15.09 1.04
C LEU A 78 3.37 15.43 2.19
N ASP A 79 2.89 15.28 3.43
CA ASP A 79 3.73 15.38 4.60
C ASP A 79 4.87 14.34 4.57
N SER A 80 6.08 14.79 4.89
CA SER A 80 7.29 13.97 4.86
C SER A 80 7.25 12.86 5.91
N ALA A 81 6.73 13.14 7.11
CA ALA A 81 6.65 12.15 8.18
C ALA A 81 5.62 11.06 7.85
N PHE A 82 4.46 11.44 7.32
CA PHE A 82 3.44 10.54 6.80
C PHE A 82 4.00 9.66 5.68
N THR A 83 4.62 10.26 4.66
CA THR A 83 5.21 9.52 3.53
C THR A 83 6.25 8.50 4.02
N LYS A 84 7.10 8.91 4.96
CA LYS A 84 8.12 8.02 5.56
C LYS A 84 7.48 6.85 6.30
N LYS A 85 6.42 7.08 7.09
CA LYS A 85 5.68 6.03 7.81
C LYS A 85 5.02 5.05 6.84
N LEU A 86 4.32 5.55 5.82
CA LEU A 86 3.67 4.73 4.80
C LEU A 86 4.68 3.84 4.06
N MET A 87 5.79 4.43 3.61
CA MET A 87 6.83 3.68 2.89
C MET A 87 7.50 2.62 3.76
N LYS A 88 7.67 2.86 5.06
CA LYS A 88 8.16 1.85 6.02
C LYS A 88 7.20 0.67 6.14
N LEU A 89 5.89 0.92 6.27
CA LEU A 89 4.87 -0.15 6.33
C LEU A 89 4.92 -1.03 5.08
N ILE A 90 4.93 -0.39 3.90
CA ILE A 90 5.01 -1.07 2.60
C ILE A 90 6.32 -1.88 2.47
N HIS A 91 7.43 -1.35 2.97
CA HIS A 91 8.72 -2.06 2.96
C HIS A 91 8.72 -3.29 3.86
N ASN A 92 8.23 -3.15 5.09
CA ASN A 92 8.17 -4.24 6.06
C ASN A 92 7.31 -5.41 5.55
N GLU A 93 6.17 -5.11 4.92
CA GLU A 93 5.35 -6.14 4.28
C GLU A 93 6.10 -6.86 3.14
N SER A 94 6.96 -6.13 2.43
CA SER A 94 7.80 -6.73 1.38
C SER A 94 8.86 -7.69 1.96
N ILE A 95 9.39 -7.40 3.13
CA ILE A 95 10.33 -8.27 3.86
C ILE A 95 9.59 -9.51 4.35
N ARG A 96 8.43 -9.34 4.99
CA ARG A 96 7.60 -10.44 5.49
C ARG A 96 7.25 -11.44 4.39
N LEU A 97 6.87 -10.95 3.21
CA LEU A 97 6.60 -11.81 2.04
C LEU A 97 7.84 -12.58 1.59
N GLN A 98 9.00 -11.92 1.52
CA GLN A 98 10.26 -12.56 1.14
C GLN A 98 10.66 -13.68 2.11
N LEU A 99 10.53 -13.44 3.43
CA LEU A 99 10.76 -14.45 4.46
C LEU A 99 9.79 -15.64 4.31
N THR A 100 8.51 -15.34 4.07
CA THR A 100 7.48 -16.38 3.87
C THR A 100 7.82 -17.29 2.69
N VAL A 101 8.25 -16.72 1.56
CA VAL A 101 8.63 -17.49 0.36
C VAL A 101 9.90 -18.32 0.62
N LYS A 102 10.91 -17.76 1.29
CA LYS A 102 12.14 -18.46 1.66
C LYS A 102 11.83 -19.70 2.51
N ASN A 103 11.03 -19.54 3.56
CA ASN A 103 10.67 -20.62 4.48
C ASN A 103 9.86 -21.73 3.78
N LYS A 104 8.95 -21.36 2.85
CA LYS A 104 8.20 -22.34 2.06
C LYS A 104 9.07 -23.18 1.13
N LYS A 105 10.15 -22.62 0.58
CA LYS A 105 11.10 -23.40 -0.24
C LYS A 105 11.93 -24.37 0.60
N GLN A 106 12.39 -23.95 1.78
CA GLN A 106 13.17 -24.79 2.70
C GLN A 106 12.41 -26.02 3.21
N ARG A 107 11.07 -25.97 3.30
CA ARG A 107 10.24 -27.12 3.70
C ARG A 107 9.93 -28.10 2.57
N LYS A 108 10.25 -27.75 1.32
CA LYS A 108 9.96 -28.57 0.13
C LYS A 108 11.21 -29.20 -0.48
N SER A 109 12.38 -28.85 0.04
CA SER A 109 13.69 -29.40 -0.26
C SER A 109 14.09 -30.36 0.85
#